data_AF-A0A2K2U918-F1
#
_entry.id   AF-A0A2K2U918-F1
#
_cell.length_a   1.000
_cell.length_b   1.000
_cell.length_c   1.000
_cell.angle_alpha   90.00
_cell.angle_beta   90.00
_cell.angle_gamma   90.00
#
_symmetry.space_group_name_H-M   'P 1'
#
loop_
_entity.id
_entity.type
_entity.pdbx_description
1 polymer ?
#
loop_
_entity_poly.entity_id
_entity_poly.type
_entity_poly.pdbx_seq_one_letter_code
_entity_poly.pdbx_strand_id
1 'polypeptide(L)'
;SELIEGYFNQDRNLALVVSLVDIRHPASSLDENMIEFLQEAELPFAVVLTKADKLSRQQQMKQKAALKKQLKLHADVPLVVCSSEKGTGIDELRTVIKNAAR
;
A
#
# COMPACT_ATOMS: atom_id res chain seq x y z
N SER A 1 -4.39 -18.56 5.51
CA SER A 1 -3.15 -17.91 5.95
C SER A 1 -1.91 -18.60 5.37
N GLU A 2 -1.88 -19.94 5.25
CA GLU A 2 -0.74 -20.72 4.75
C GLU A 2 -0.13 -20.28 3.40
N LEU A 3 -0.93 -19.75 2.46
CA LEU A 3 -0.42 -19.31 1.14
C LEU A 3 0.42 -18.03 1.21
N ILE A 4 0.10 -17.10 2.10
CA ILE A 4 0.82 -15.82 2.24
C ILE A 4 2.11 -16.07 3.01
N GLU A 5 2.00 -16.67 4.19
CA GLU A 5 3.16 -17.02 5.01
C GLU A 5 4.10 -17.96 4.25
N GLY A 6 3.58 -18.97 3.55
CA GLY A 6 4.39 -19.88 2.75
C GLY A 6 5.06 -19.24 1.53
N TYR A 7 4.52 -18.13 0.99
CA TYR A 7 5.16 -17.38 -0.10
C TYR A 7 6.30 -16.51 0.42
N PHE A 8 6.12 -15.88 1.59
CA PHE A 8 7.11 -14.99 2.22
C PHE A 8 8.21 -15.73 2.98
N ASN A 9 7.97 -16.96 3.44
CA ASN A 9 8.95 -17.79 4.14
C ASN A 9 9.90 -18.56 3.21
N GLN A 10 9.82 -18.38 1.89
CA GLN A 10 10.85 -18.88 0.97
C GLN A 10 11.99 -17.85 0.93
N ASP A 11 13.26 -18.31 0.91
CA ASP A 11 14.48 -17.49 0.73
C ASP A 11 14.48 -16.72 -0.61
N ARG A 12 13.53 -15.80 -0.77
CA ARG A 12 13.32 -14.98 -1.94
C ARG A 12 13.80 -13.59 -1.60
N ASN A 13 14.67 -13.04 -2.44
CA ASN A 13 15.03 -11.64 -2.36
C ASN A 13 13.86 -10.77 -2.86
N LEU A 14 12.93 -10.46 -1.95
CA LEU A 14 11.76 -9.63 -2.21
C LEU A 14 12.19 -8.16 -2.18
N ALA A 15 12.21 -7.52 -3.35
CA ALA A 15 12.54 -6.11 -3.46
C ALA A 15 11.44 -5.20 -2.88
N LEU A 16 10.16 -5.50 -3.14
CA LEU A 16 9.04 -4.70 -2.67
C LEU A 16 7.71 -5.47 -2.77
N VAL A 17 6.87 -5.36 -1.75
CA VAL A 17 5.46 -5.73 -1.79
C VAL A 17 4.61 -4.47 -2.01
N VAL A 18 3.66 -4.51 -2.93
CA VAL A 18 2.73 -3.38 -3.16
C VAL A 18 1.34 -3.79 -2.68
N SER A 19 0.91 -3.26 -1.54
CA SER A 19 -0.43 -3.50 -0.97
C SER A 19 -1.44 -2.51 -1.55
N LEU A 20 -2.45 -3.00 -2.25
CA LEU A 20 -3.48 -2.18 -2.89
C LEU A 20 -4.70 -2.05 -1.97
N VAL A 21 -5.04 -0.82 -1.58
CA VAL A 21 -6.20 -0.52 -0.74
C VAL A 21 -7.17 0.40 -1.51
N ASP A 22 -8.47 0.16 -1.43
CA ASP A 22 -9.48 0.99 -2.10
C ASP A 22 -9.74 2.26 -1.28
N ILE A 23 -9.39 3.45 -1.80
CA ILE A 23 -9.46 4.71 -1.05
C ILE A 23 -10.88 5.13 -0.64
N ARG A 24 -11.91 4.52 -1.25
CA ARG A 24 -13.31 4.89 -1.03
C ARG A 24 -13.85 4.41 0.31
N HIS A 25 -13.19 3.44 0.93
CA HIS A 25 -13.66 2.74 2.12
C HIS A 25 -12.59 2.79 3.22
N PRO A 26 -12.99 2.62 4.49
CA PRO A 26 -12.05 2.24 5.54
C PRO A 26 -11.30 0.96 5.15
N ALA A 27 -10.10 0.78 5.71
CA ALA A 27 -9.35 -0.45 5.50
C ALA A 27 -10.17 -1.64 6.02
N SER A 28 -10.15 -2.75 5.27
CA SER A 28 -10.75 -3.99 5.73
C SER A 28 -9.86 -4.67 6.76
N SER A 29 -10.41 -5.63 7.52
CA SER A 29 -9.61 -6.45 8.43
C SER A 29 -8.50 -7.23 7.70
N LEU A 30 -8.70 -7.58 6.43
CA LEU A 30 -7.66 -8.23 5.63
C LEU A 30 -6.52 -7.26 5.29
N ASP A 31 -6.83 -6.00 5.00
CA ASP A 31 -5.83 -4.96 4.77
C ASP A 31 -5.01 -4.73 6.05
N GLU A 32 -5.69 -4.58 7.20
CA GLU A 32 -5.04 -4.39 8.50
C GLU A 32 -4.09 -5.55 8.83
N ASN A 33 -4.57 -6.80 8.72
CA ASN A 33 -3.75 -7.99 8.98
C ASN A 33 -2.55 -8.10 8.03
N MET A 34 -2.72 -7.74 6.75
CA MET A 34 -1.64 -7.76 5.78
C MET A 34 -0.58 -6.71 6.11
N ILE A 35 -0.98 -5.48 6.44
CA ILE A 35 -0.03 -4.43 6.80
C ILE A 35 0.69 -4.78 8.11
N GLU A 36 -0.02 -5.31 9.10
CA GLU A 36 0.58 -5.78 10.36
C GLU A 36 1.63 -6.85 10.08
N PHE A 37 1.30 -7.89 9.31
CA PHE A 37 2.24 -8.92 8.90
C PHE A 37 3.48 -8.36 8.19
N LEU A 38 3.30 -7.46 7.22
CA LEU A 38 4.43 -6.89 6.46
C LEU A 38 5.36 -6.06 7.37
N GLN A 39 4.80 -5.34 8.35
CA GLN A 39 5.59 -4.59 9.32
C GLN A 39 6.32 -5.51 10.31
N GLU A 40 5.64 -6.55 10.83
CA GLU A 40 6.24 -7.51 11.78
C GLU A 40 7.33 -8.37 11.14
N ALA A 41 7.14 -8.75 9.87
CA ALA A 41 8.13 -9.50 9.09
C ALA A 41 9.26 -8.62 8.52
N GLU A 42 9.26 -7.31 8.82
CA GLU A 42 10.22 -6.32 8.31
C GLU A 42 10.39 -6.36 6.78
N LEU A 43 9.32 -6.71 6.06
CA LEU A 43 9.36 -6.83 4.61
C LEU A 43 9.28 -5.44 3.98
N PRO A 44 10.04 -5.15 2.91
CA PRO A 44 9.91 -3.88 2.19
C PRO A 44 8.55 -3.83 1.50
N PHE A 45 7.73 -2.83 1.83
CA PHE A 45 6.42 -2.65 1.19
C PHE A 45 6.03 -1.19 0.97
N ALA A 46 5.06 -1.00 0.08
CA ALA A 46 4.38 0.27 -0.17
C ALA A 46 2.86 0.04 -0.18
N VAL A 47 2.11 1.05 0.27
CA VAL A 47 0.64 1.04 0.21
C VAL A 47 0.17 1.96 -0.91
N VAL A 48 -0.72 1.46 -1.76
CA VAL A 48 -1.29 2.21 -2.88
C VAL A 48 -2.80 2.31 -2.71
N LEU A 49 -3.26 3.54 -2.52
CA LEU A 49 -4.67 3.89 -2.40
C LEU A 49 -5.27 4.04 -3.80
N THR A 50 -5.95 2.99 -4.26
CA THR A 50 -6.52 2.88 -5.62
C THR A 50 -7.86 3.62 -5.76
N LYS A 51 -8.33 3.78 -7.02
CA LYS A 51 -9.62 4.40 -7.39
C LYS A 51 -9.80 5.85 -6.91
N ALA A 52 -8.70 6.59 -6.83
CA ALA A 52 -8.70 8.00 -6.40
C ALA A 52 -9.63 8.90 -7.22
N ASP A 53 -9.89 8.56 -8.48
CA ASP A 53 -10.80 9.29 -9.37
C ASP A 53 -12.25 9.33 -8.86
N LYS A 54 -12.64 8.43 -7.96
CA LYS A 54 -13.98 8.41 -7.37
C LYS A 54 -14.17 9.40 -6.21
N LEU A 55 -13.10 10.10 -5.80
CA LEU A 55 -13.12 11.09 -4.73
C LEU A 55 -12.56 12.44 -5.21
N SER A 56 -13.06 13.53 -4.65
CA SER A 56 -12.44 14.85 -4.83
C SER A 56 -11.06 14.89 -4.18
N ARG A 57 -10.19 15.82 -4.59
CA ARG A 57 -8.84 15.94 -3.98
C ARG A 57 -8.88 16.13 -2.47
N GLN A 58 -9.83 16.91 -1.96
CA GLN A 58 -10.00 17.09 -0.51
C GLN A 58 -10.40 15.79 0.19
N GLN A 59 -11.32 15.02 -0.42
CA GLN A 59 -11.73 13.72 0.11
C GLN A 59 -10.57 12.71 0.06
N GLN A 60 -9.75 12.72 -0.99
CA GLN A 60 -8.54 11.89 -1.09
C GLN A 60 -7.57 12.19 0.04
N MET A 61 -7.29 13.47 0.32
CA MET A 61 -6.39 13.86 1.42
C MET A 61 -6.93 13.42 2.79
N LYS A 62 -8.24 13.59 3.02
CA LYS A 62 -8.90 13.14 4.24
C LYS A 62 -8.81 11.62 4.39
N GLN A 63 -9.12 10.86 3.34
CA GLN A 63 -9.08 9.40 3.37
C GLN A 63 -7.65 8.87 3.50
N LYS A 64 -6.69 9.47 2.80
CA LYS A 64 -5.26 9.14 2.94
C LYS A 64 -4.81 9.26 4.41
N ALA A 65 -5.18 10.35 5.07
CA ALA A 65 -4.85 10.53 6.48
C ALA A 65 -5.56 9.52 7.40
N ALA A 66 -6.84 9.25 7.15
CA ALA A 66 -7.61 8.28 7.92
C ALA A 66 -7.04 6.85 7.78
N LEU A 67 -6.77 6.41 6.55
CA LEU A 67 -6.20 5.10 6.25
C LEU A 67 -4.78 4.96 6.78
N LYS A 68 -3.95 6.01 6.67
CA LYS A 68 -2.61 6.01 7.28
C LYS A 68 -2.67 5.74 8.79
N LYS A 69 -3.64 6.36 9.48
CA LYS A 69 -3.86 6.16 10.91
C LYS A 69 -4.43 4.78 11.22
N GLN A 70 -5.45 4.34 10.47
CA GLN A 70 -6.13 3.06 10.68
C GLN A 70 -5.15 1.89 10.52
N LEU A 71 -4.35 1.91 9.45
CA LEU A 71 -3.33 0.90 9.15
C LEU A 71 -2.06 1.02 10.02
N LYS A 72 -2.01 2.00 10.93
CA LYS A 72 -0.85 2.29 11.80
C LYS A 72 0.49 2.36 11.03
N LEU A 73 0.46 2.89 9.81
CA LEU A 73 1.61 2.88 8.93
C LEU A 73 2.77 3.68 9.53
N HIS A 74 3.95 3.07 9.56
CA HIS A 74 5.19 3.76 9.89
C HIS A 74 5.46 4.91 8.91
N ALA A 75 6.24 5.89 9.36
CA ALA A 75 6.44 7.15 8.62
C ALA A 75 7.24 6.97 7.31
N ASP A 76 8.08 5.95 7.26
CA ASP A 76 8.95 5.56 6.16
C ASP A 76 8.27 4.69 5.11
N VAL A 77 7.11 4.10 5.41
CA VAL A 77 6.33 3.31 4.44
C VAL A 77 5.74 4.23 3.36
N PRO A 78 6.06 4.01 2.07
CA PRO A 78 5.49 4.79 0.98
C PRO A 78 3.96 4.61 0.91
N LEU A 79 3.23 5.73 0.82
CA LEU A 79 1.77 5.76 0.67
C LEU A 79 1.36 6.62 -0.53
N VAL A 80 1.01 5.95 -1.63
CA VAL A 80 0.75 6.57 -2.93
C VAL A 80 -0.75 6.57 -3.23
N VAL A 81 -1.29 7.67 -3.76
CA VAL A 81 -2.69 7.76 -4.19
C VAL A 81 -2.76 7.56 -5.70
N CYS A 82 -3.47 6.53 -6.15
CA CYS A 82 -3.50 6.10 -7.54
C CYS A 82 -4.92 6.02 -8.14
N SER A 83 -4.99 6.29 -9.45
CA SER A 83 -6.14 5.94 -10.29
C SER A 83 -5.63 5.33 -11.58
N SER A 84 -6.05 4.10 -11.88
CA SER A 84 -5.79 3.47 -13.18
C SER A 84 -6.58 4.13 -14.30
N GLU A 85 -7.75 4.69 -14.00
CA GLU A 85 -8.63 5.34 -14.98
C GLU A 85 -8.10 6.71 -15.41
N LYS A 86 -7.50 7.47 -14.49
CA LYS A 86 -6.97 8.82 -14.74
C LYS A 86 -5.45 8.88 -14.85
N GLY A 87 -4.75 7.79 -14.58
CA GLY A 87 -3.28 7.75 -14.53
C GLY A 87 -2.66 8.46 -13.32
N THR A 88 -3.46 9.02 -12.41
CA THR A 88 -2.98 9.69 -11.19
C THR A 88 -2.08 8.75 -10.39
N GLY A 89 -0.93 9.26 -9.93
CA GLY A 89 -0.01 8.53 -9.02
C GLY A 89 0.80 7.41 -9.66
N ILE A 90 0.58 7.07 -10.94
CA ILE A 90 1.27 5.96 -11.60
C ILE A 90 2.78 6.22 -11.73
N ASP A 91 3.19 7.44 -12.07
CA ASP A 91 4.62 7.78 -12.18
C ASP A 91 5.31 7.82 -10.80
N GLU A 92 4.59 8.24 -9.76
CA GLU A 92 5.05 8.18 -8.37
C GLU A 92 5.26 6.72 -7.95
N LEU A 93 4.28 5.84 -8.20
CA LEU A 93 4.39 4.40 -7.92
C LEU A 93 5.54 3.75 -8.71
N ARG A 94 5.72 4.09 -9.99
CA ARG A 94 6.86 3.61 -10.79
C ARG A 94 8.20 4.03 -10.17
N THR A 95 8.27 5.23 -9.60
CA THR A 95 9.49 5.72 -8.94
C THR A 95 9.75 4.93 -7.65
N VAL A 96 8.73 4.67 -6.84
CA VAL A 96 8.84 3.82 -5.65
C VAL A 96 9.37 2.43 -6.01
N ILE A 97 8.78 1.77 -7.02
CA ILE A 97 9.20 0.44 -7.47
C ILE A 97 10.65 0.46 -7.97
N LYS A 98 11.03 1.45 -8.79
CA LYS A 98 12.40 1.58 -9.30
C LYS A 98 13.44 1.79 -8.21
N ASN A 99 13.08 2.47 -7.12
CA ASN A 99 14.00 2.70 -6.01
C ASN A 99 14.19 1.45 -5.15
N ALA A 100 13.16 0.61 -5.02
CA ALA A 100 13.22 -0.62 -4.25
C ALA A 100 13.91 -1.77 -5.01
N ALA A 101 13.87 -1.77 -6.34
CA ALA A 101 14.50 -2.79 -7.19
C ALA A 101 15.99 -2.54 -7.48
N ARG A 102 16.65 -1.65 -6.74
CA ARG A 102 18.07 -1.29 -6.89
C ARG A 102 18.96 -2.06 -5.93
#